data_AF-A0A7H0GVK4-F1
#
_entry.id   AF-A0A7H0GVK4-F1
#
_cell.length_a   1.000
_cell.length_b   1.000
_cell.length_c   1.000
_cell.angle_alpha   90.00
_cell.angle_beta   90.00
_cell.angle_gamma   90.00
#
_symmetry.space_group_name_H-M   'P 1'
#
loop_
_entity.id
_entity.type
_entity.pdbx_description
1 polymer ?
#
loop_
_entity_poly.entity_id
_entity_poly.type
_entity_poly.pdbx_seq_one_letter_code
_entity_poly.pdbx_strand_id
1 'polypeptide(L)'
;MNEYLFFKARLYFTAIVTIAIWLLLAWGHYNGGVPSHHIMARADMPEISNWWGGILLPLLSWLLLYRVHKRIISSKNNEIHSSVLYTNVAYGLIGALFFGILLSIFFTFGYSDIQGYMMNGLFILALFLPIYRAECLLGFVIGMSFTFGAVLPTIAGLIFALIGAVLYLFVRPAALYIASALAHKVSSNKHKVNR
;
A
#
# COMPACT_ATOMS: atom_id res chain seq x y z
N MET A 1 -19.44 9.37 12.84
CA MET A 1 -19.14 8.05 13.42
C MET A 1 -18.42 8.24 14.75
N ASN A 2 -18.85 7.51 15.80
CA ASN A 2 -18.30 7.56 17.16
C ASN A 2 -16.93 6.85 17.21
N GLU A 3 -15.98 7.31 18.05
CA GLU A 3 -14.66 6.67 18.22
C GLU A 3 -14.78 5.17 18.57
N TYR A 4 -15.81 4.83 19.36
CA TYR A 4 -16.15 3.45 19.68
C TYR A 4 -16.44 2.57 18.46
N LEU A 5 -17.15 3.10 17.45
CA LEU A 5 -17.46 2.37 16.22
C LEU A 5 -16.20 2.09 15.40
N PHE A 6 -15.25 3.04 15.38
CA PHE A 6 -13.96 2.83 14.73
C PHE A 6 -13.10 1.79 15.43
N PHE A 7 -13.07 1.83 16.77
CA PHE A 7 -12.37 0.83 17.56
C PHE A 7 -12.92 -0.57 17.28
N LYS A 8 -14.24 -0.72 17.24
CA LYS A 8 -14.92 -1.96 16.84
C LYS A 8 -14.56 -2.40 15.42
N ALA A 9 -14.67 -1.49 14.43
CA ALA A 9 -14.33 -1.80 13.05
C ALA A 9 -12.87 -2.27 12.92
N ARG A 10 -11.95 -1.60 13.62
CA ARG A 10 -10.53 -1.98 13.67
C ARG A 10 -10.34 -3.37 14.27
N LEU A 11 -11.02 -3.68 15.38
CA LEU A 11 -10.97 -5.00 16.00
C LEU A 11 -11.53 -6.08 15.08
N TYR A 12 -12.70 -5.88 14.48
CA TYR A 12 -13.31 -6.85 13.58
C TYR A 12 -12.43 -7.11 12.35
N PHE A 13 -11.91 -6.06 11.73
CA PHE A 13 -11.01 -6.22 10.58
C PHE A 13 -9.74 -6.98 10.98
N THR A 14 -9.10 -6.60 12.09
CA THR A 14 -7.90 -7.28 12.57
C THR A 14 -8.21 -8.75 12.88
N ALA A 15 -9.33 -9.05 13.52
CA ALA A 15 -9.76 -10.42 13.81
C ALA A 15 -9.98 -11.24 12.52
N ILE A 16 -10.63 -10.66 11.51
CA ILE A 16 -10.81 -11.30 10.20
C ILE A 16 -9.45 -11.62 9.57
N VAL A 17 -8.52 -10.68 9.55
CA VAL A 17 -7.18 -10.88 9.00
C VAL A 17 -6.41 -11.94 9.79
N THR A 18 -6.50 -11.93 11.13
CA THR A 18 -5.91 -12.94 12.01
C THR A 18 -6.46 -14.33 11.68
N ILE A 19 -7.77 -14.49 11.61
CA ILE A 19 -8.40 -15.78 11.28
C ILE A 19 -7.94 -16.23 9.89
N ALA A 20 -7.93 -15.34 8.91
CA ALA A 20 -7.51 -15.66 7.55
C ALA A 20 -6.05 -16.16 7.48
N ILE A 21 -5.10 -15.47 8.14
CA ILE A 21 -3.68 -15.89 8.12
C ILE A 21 -3.47 -17.19 8.88
N TRP A 22 -4.15 -17.39 10.01
CA TRP A 22 -4.02 -18.64 10.77
C TRP A 22 -4.65 -19.83 10.05
N LEU A 23 -5.78 -19.64 9.35
CA LEU A 23 -6.35 -20.66 8.48
C LEU A 23 -5.39 -21.03 7.35
N LEU A 24 -4.74 -20.02 6.73
CA LEU A 24 -3.75 -20.26 5.68
C LEU A 24 -2.52 -21.03 6.20
N LEU A 25 -2.00 -20.65 7.37
CA LEU A 25 -0.86 -21.32 7.98
C LEU A 25 -1.21 -22.74 8.44
N ALA A 26 -2.39 -22.95 9.01
CA ALA A 26 -2.90 -24.26 9.37
C ALA A 26 -3.04 -25.15 8.14
N TRP A 27 -3.63 -24.62 7.05
CA TRP A 27 -3.71 -25.33 5.78
C TRP A 27 -2.33 -25.74 5.27
N GLY A 28 -1.36 -24.82 5.26
CA GLY A 28 0.02 -25.12 4.88
C GLY A 28 0.64 -26.21 5.75
N HIS A 29 0.48 -26.12 7.07
CA HIS A 29 0.99 -27.13 8.01
C HIS A 29 0.50 -28.54 7.70
N TYR A 30 -0.78 -28.72 7.34
CA TYR A 30 -1.34 -30.03 7.00
C TYR A 30 -1.11 -30.47 5.54
N ASN A 31 -0.76 -29.55 4.63
CA ASN A 31 -0.60 -29.81 3.18
C ASN A 31 0.85 -29.66 2.69
N GLY A 32 1.83 -30.14 3.46
CA GLY A 32 3.23 -30.18 3.05
C GLY A 32 4.16 -29.20 3.78
N GLY A 33 3.67 -28.54 4.83
CA GLY A 33 4.44 -27.65 5.68
C GLY A 33 4.23 -26.17 5.37
N VAL A 34 4.58 -25.31 6.32
CA VAL A 34 4.51 -23.85 6.12
C VAL A 34 5.72 -23.42 5.29
N PRO A 35 5.51 -22.81 4.10
CA PRO A 35 6.61 -22.42 3.24
C PRO A 35 7.52 -21.40 3.92
N SER A 36 8.79 -21.46 3.53
CA SER A 36 9.79 -20.48 3.90
C SER A 36 10.40 -19.95 2.60
N HIS A 37 10.68 -18.65 2.56
CA HIS A 37 11.13 -17.98 1.35
C HIS A 37 12.52 -17.39 1.56
N HIS A 38 13.44 -17.73 0.67
CA HIS A 38 14.70 -17.02 0.57
C HIS A 38 14.49 -15.59 0.11
N ILE A 39 15.23 -14.66 0.70
CA ILE A 39 15.22 -13.26 0.29
C ILE A 39 15.60 -13.18 -1.22
N MET A 40 14.92 -12.31 -1.98
CA MET A 40 15.10 -12.11 -3.43
C MET A 40 15.13 -13.39 -4.29
N ALA A 41 14.52 -14.49 -3.83
CA ALA A 41 14.56 -15.79 -4.50
C ALA A 41 15.97 -16.33 -4.77
N ARG A 42 16.97 -15.98 -3.95
CA ARG A 42 18.33 -16.52 -4.05
C ARG A 42 18.64 -17.47 -2.91
N ALA A 43 19.00 -18.71 -3.23
CA ALA A 43 19.21 -19.79 -2.26
C ALA A 43 20.39 -19.56 -1.29
N ASP A 44 21.31 -18.64 -1.62
CA ASP A 44 22.44 -18.25 -0.78
C ASP A 44 22.06 -17.28 0.35
N MET A 45 20.83 -16.76 0.36
CA MET A 45 20.37 -15.77 1.33
C MET A 45 19.48 -16.37 2.42
N PRO A 46 19.36 -15.70 3.60
CA PRO A 46 18.54 -16.18 4.70
C PRO A 46 17.10 -16.47 4.26
N GLU A 47 16.58 -17.58 4.77
CA GLU A 47 15.21 -18.02 4.55
C GLU A 47 14.31 -17.47 5.66
N ILE A 48 13.17 -16.91 5.29
CA ILE A 48 12.18 -16.38 6.23
C ILE A 48 10.94 -17.26 6.19
N SER A 49 10.57 -17.82 7.33
CA SER A 49 9.38 -18.65 7.43
C SER A 49 8.09 -17.84 7.46
N ASN A 50 7.06 -18.33 6.76
CA ASN A 50 5.75 -17.70 6.73
C ASN A 50 5.01 -17.75 8.07
N TRP A 51 5.47 -18.57 9.04
CA TRP A 51 4.96 -18.58 10.41
C TRP A 51 4.95 -17.20 11.07
N TRP A 52 5.95 -16.37 10.77
CA TRP A 52 6.01 -14.99 11.27
C TRP A 52 4.80 -14.16 10.84
N GLY A 53 4.14 -14.51 9.73
CA GLY A 53 2.92 -13.86 9.29
C GLY A 53 1.76 -13.97 10.27
N GLY A 54 1.69 -15.05 11.05
CA GLY A 54 0.62 -15.25 12.05
C GLY A 54 0.62 -14.20 13.17
N ILE A 55 1.77 -13.58 13.43
CA ILE A 55 1.92 -12.49 14.41
C ILE A 55 2.04 -11.14 13.70
N LEU A 56 2.82 -11.07 12.62
CA LEU A 56 3.10 -9.83 11.92
C LEU A 56 1.83 -9.24 11.30
N LEU A 57 1.01 -10.04 10.61
CA LEU A 57 -0.13 -9.52 9.86
C LEU A 57 -1.24 -8.94 10.76
N PRO A 58 -1.60 -9.57 11.90
CA PRO A 58 -2.49 -8.97 12.88
C PRO A 58 -1.96 -7.65 13.46
N LEU A 59 -0.68 -7.62 13.84
CA LEU A 59 -0.06 -6.42 14.42
C LEU A 59 0.00 -5.28 13.40
N LEU A 60 0.39 -5.59 12.18
CA LEU A 60 0.44 -4.65 11.06
C LEU A 60 -0.96 -4.12 10.73
N SER A 61 -1.98 -4.97 10.69
CA SER A 61 -3.38 -4.56 10.49
C SER A 61 -3.84 -3.61 11.58
N TRP A 62 -3.60 -3.94 12.85
CA TRP A 62 -3.97 -3.10 13.98
C TRP A 62 -3.31 -1.71 13.92
N LEU A 63 -2.01 -1.67 13.66
CA LEU A 63 -1.21 -0.45 13.61
C LEU A 63 -1.58 0.43 12.42
N LEU A 64 -1.70 -0.15 11.22
CA LEU A 64 -2.02 0.61 10.02
C LEU A 64 -3.46 1.15 10.07
N LEU A 65 -4.42 0.36 10.56
CA LEU A 65 -5.79 0.85 10.78
C LEU A 65 -5.87 1.93 11.84
N TYR A 66 -5.04 1.87 12.89
CA TYR A 66 -4.93 2.97 13.86
C TYR A 66 -4.47 4.27 13.16
N ARG A 67 -3.45 4.20 12.29
CA ARG A 67 -2.99 5.37 11.53
C ARG A 67 -4.07 5.92 10.61
N VAL A 68 -4.81 5.06 9.94
CA VAL A 68 -5.96 5.44 9.11
C VAL A 68 -7.02 6.14 9.95
N HIS A 69 -7.37 5.57 11.10
CA HIS A 69 -8.36 6.13 12.02
C HIS A 69 -7.96 7.52 12.53
N LYS A 70 -6.72 7.68 13.01
CA LYS A 70 -6.18 8.96 13.47
C LYS A 70 -6.25 10.03 12.38
N ARG A 71 -5.95 9.66 11.13
CA ARG A 71 -6.06 10.56 9.97
C ARG A 71 -7.50 11.00 9.72
N ILE A 72 -8.47 10.07 9.77
CA ILE A 72 -9.88 10.39 9.54
C ILE A 72 -10.41 11.34 10.63
N ILE A 73 -10.08 11.12 11.91
CA ILE A 73 -10.44 12.04 13.01
C ILE A 73 -9.83 13.42 12.77
N SER A 74 -8.53 13.48 12.48
CA SER A 74 -7.85 14.76 12.26
C SER A 74 -8.43 15.55 11.09
N SER A 75 -8.86 14.88 10.01
CA SER A 75 -9.48 15.53 8.86
C SER A 75 -10.93 15.94 9.10
N LYS A 76 -11.66 15.25 9.98
CA LYS A 76 -13.02 15.63 10.39
C LYS A 76 -13.05 16.99 11.08
N ASN A 77 -12.01 17.31 11.86
CA ASN A 77 -11.89 18.60 12.53
C ASN A 77 -11.64 19.77 11.54
N ASN A 78 -11.18 19.48 10.33
CA ASN A 78 -10.90 20.46 9.27
C ASN A 78 -12.06 20.57 8.25
N GLU A 79 -13.29 20.25 8.66
CA GLU A 79 -14.53 20.32 7.84
C GLU A 79 -14.53 19.49 6.54
N ILE A 80 -13.58 18.57 6.35
CA ILE A 80 -13.60 17.68 5.19
C ILE A 80 -14.74 16.67 5.34
N HIS A 81 -15.55 16.54 4.27
CA HIS A 81 -16.71 15.66 4.26
C HIS A 81 -16.32 14.20 4.53
N SER A 82 -16.75 13.67 5.67
CA SER A 82 -16.25 12.39 6.18
C SER A 82 -16.54 11.20 5.26
N SER A 83 -17.65 11.21 4.52
CA SER A 83 -18.02 10.17 3.55
C SER A 83 -16.95 9.97 2.46
N VAL A 84 -16.44 11.07 1.89
CA VAL A 84 -15.41 11.05 0.85
C VAL A 84 -14.11 10.43 1.36
N LEU A 85 -13.76 10.68 2.63
CA LEU A 85 -12.56 10.10 3.23
C LEU A 85 -12.67 8.58 3.36
N TYR A 86 -13.80 8.05 3.85
CA TYR A 86 -13.99 6.59 3.95
C TYR A 86 -13.89 5.92 2.58
N THR A 87 -14.54 6.51 1.57
CA THR A 87 -14.49 6.02 0.20
C THR A 87 -13.06 5.99 -0.35
N ASN A 88 -12.27 7.04 -0.10
CA ASN A 88 -10.87 7.09 -0.51
C ASN A 88 -10.01 6.03 0.19
N VAL A 89 -10.25 5.77 1.48
CA VAL A 89 -9.58 4.70 2.22
C VAL A 89 -9.94 3.33 1.65
N ALA A 90 -11.22 3.10 1.35
CA ALA A 90 -11.68 1.85 0.77
C ALA A 90 -11.06 1.61 -0.61
N TYR A 91 -11.04 2.62 -1.49
CA TYR A 91 -10.39 2.52 -2.80
C TYR A 91 -8.89 2.27 -2.71
N GLY A 92 -8.19 2.91 -1.76
CA GLY A 92 -6.77 2.65 -1.52
C GLY A 92 -6.50 1.20 -1.09
N LEU A 93 -7.30 0.70 -0.14
CA LEU A 93 -7.21 -0.68 0.35
C LEU A 93 -7.50 -1.70 -0.76
N ILE A 94 -8.64 -1.55 -1.44
CA ILE A 94 -9.10 -2.49 -2.48
C ILE A 94 -8.16 -2.45 -3.68
N GLY A 95 -7.75 -1.26 -4.12
CA GLY A 95 -6.84 -1.10 -5.25
C GLY A 95 -5.48 -1.75 -4.99
N ALA A 96 -4.91 -1.55 -3.80
CA ALA A 96 -3.64 -2.16 -3.44
C ALA A 96 -3.74 -3.67 -3.21
N LEU A 97 -4.86 -4.15 -2.66
CA LEU A 97 -5.15 -5.59 -2.54
C LEU A 97 -5.24 -6.25 -3.90
N PHE A 98 -5.99 -5.64 -4.84
CA PHE A 98 -6.10 -6.13 -6.20
C PHE A 98 -4.74 -6.12 -6.91
N PHE A 99 -3.95 -5.06 -6.74
CA PHE A 99 -2.59 -4.99 -7.28
C PHE A 99 -1.70 -6.11 -6.73
N GLY A 100 -1.72 -6.37 -5.42
CA GLY A 100 -0.97 -7.46 -4.79
C GLY A 100 -1.39 -8.85 -5.29
N ILE A 101 -2.70 -9.08 -5.45
CA ILE A 101 -3.22 -10.34 -6.00
C ILE A 101 -2.75 -10.54 -7.45
N LEU A 102 -2.89 -9.52 -8.30
CA LEU A 102 -2.44 -9.61 -9.70
C LEU A 102 -0.94 -9.88 -9.78
N LEU A 103 -0.15 -9.17 -8.98
CA LEU A 103 1.29 -9.35 -8.95
C LEU A 103 1.67 -10.76 -8.50
N SER A 104 0.98 -11.30 -7.50
CA SER A 104 1.11 -12.68 -7.05
C SER A 104 0.78 -13.69 -8.15
N ILE A 105 -0.30 -13.46 -8.90
CA ILE A 105 -0.71 -14.31 -10.02
C ILE A 105 0.39 -14.33 -11.10
N PHE A 106 0.87 -13.17 -11.54
CA PHE A 106 1.92 -13.10 -12.55
C PHE A 106 3.25 -13.67 -12.08
N PHE A 107 3.54 -13.60 -10.78
CA PHE A 107 4.68 -14.30 -10.18
C PHE A 107 4.54 -15.81 -10.26
N THR A 108 3.41 -16.36 -9.82
CA THR A 108 3.17 -17.80 -9.86
C THR A 108 3.22 -18.36 -11.28
N PHE A 109 2.78 -17.60 -12.28
CA PHE A 109 2.86 -17.98 -13.69
C PHE A 109 4.22 -17.72 -14.36
N GLY A 110 5.19 -17.12 -13.65
CA GLY A 110 6.54 -16.87 -14.18
C GLY A 110 6.63 -15.71 -15.19
N TYR A 111 5.62 -14.84 -15.27
CA TYR A 111 5.61 -13.69 -16.17
C TYR A 111 6.42 -12.51 -15.59
N SER A 112 7.75 -12.63 -15.59
CA SER A 112 8.68 -11.65 -15.00
C SER A 112 8.57 -10.25 -15.62
N ASP A 113 8.37 -10.17 -16.94
CA ASP A 113 8.27 -8.88 -17.65
C ASP A 113 7.05 -8.09 -17.19
N ILE A 114 5.89 -8.75 -17.04
CA ILE A 114 4.64 -8.12 -16.59
C ILE A 114 4.79 -7.60 -15.16
N GLN A 115 5.41 -8.38 -14.28
CA GLN A 115 5.69 -7.93 -12.90
C GLN A 115 6.58 -6.69 -12.90
N GLY A 116 7.61 -6.66 -13.75
CA GLY A 116 8.47 -5.50 -13.95
C GLY A 116 7.69 -4.27 -14.39
N TYR A 117 6.82 -4.40 -15.39
CA TYR A 117 5.96 -3.31 -15.84
C TYR A 117 4.98 -2.83 -14.78
N MET A 118 4.40 -3.75 -14.00
CA MET A 118 3.52 -3.39 -12.88
C MET A 118 4.25 -2.58 -11.81
N MET A 119 5.48 -2.98 -11.47
CA MET A 119 6.31 -2.25 -10.50
C MET A 119 6.70 -0.86 -11.01
N ASN A 120 7.12 -0.75 -12.26
CA ASN A 120 7.44 0.54 -12.86
C ASN A 120 6.19 1.44 -12.94
N GLY A 121 5.04 0.86 -13.31
CA GLY A 121 3.76 1.54 -13.34
C GLY A 121 3.33 2.07 -11.96
N LEU A 122 3.66 1.35 -10.88
CA LEU A 122 3.40 1.80 -9.51
C LEU A 122 4.08 3.13 -9.20
N PHE A 123 5.32 3.35 -9.66
CA PHE A 123 6.03 4.61 -9.47
C PHE A 123 5.42 5.77 -10.27
N ILE A 124 4.93 5.50 -11.48
CA ILE A 124 4.19 6.49 -12.26
C ILE A 124 2.89 6.86 -11.53
N LEU A 125 2.14 5.87 -11.04
CA LEU A 125 0.93 6.08 -10.26
C LEU A 125 1.20 6.86 -8.97
N ALA A 126 2.36 6.67 -8.34
CA ALA A 126 2.77 7.39 -7.14
C ALA A 126 2.86 8.92 -7.31
N LEU A 127 3.06 9.41 -8.54
CA LEU A 127 3.04 10.85 -8.82
C LEU A 127 1.63 11.45 -8.71
N PHE A 128 0.60 10.65 -8.96
CA PHE A 128 -0.80 11.08 -9.01
C PHE A 128 -1.59 10.68 -7.77
N LEU A 129 -1.29 9.50 -7.22
CA LEU A 129 -2.02 8.86 -6.13
C LEU A 129 -1.12 8.69 -4.90
N PRO A 130 -1.64 8.91 -3.68
CA PRO A 130 -0.87 8.77 -2.45
C PRO A 130 -0.71 7.29 -2.05
N ILE A 131 0.05 6.53 -2.83
CA ILE A 131 0.24 5.08 -2.63
C ILE A 131 0.95 4.71 -1.33
N TYR A 132 1.64 5.68 -0.71
CA TYR A 132 2.34 5.51 0.58
C TYR A 132 1.40 5.40 1.79
N ARG A 133 0.10 5.56 1.58
CA ARG A 133 -0.88 5.54 2.67
C ARG A 133 -0.99 4.15 3.29
N ALA A 134 -1.30 4.14 4.59
CA ALA A 134 -1.39 2.93 5.41
C ALA A 134 -2.40 1.89 4.87
N GLU A 135 -3.54 2.33 4.32
CA GLU A 135 -4.52 1.44 3.69
C GLU A 135 -3.96 0.72 2.44
N CYS A 136 -3.12 1.39 1.65
CA CYS A 136 -2.52 0.80 0.47
C CYS A 136 -1.47 -0.25 0.86
N LEU A 137 -0.62 0.07 1.84
CA LEU A 137 0.34 -0.90 2.38
C LEU A 137 -0.37 -2.14 2.92
N LEU A 138 -1.43 -1.95 3.70
CA LEU A 138 -2.21 -3.06 4.26
C LEU A 138 -2.82 -3.93 3.16
N GLY A 139 -3.46 -3.32 2.17
CA GLY A 139 -4.08 -4.04 1.05
C GLY A 139 -3.06 -4.85 0.27
N PHE A 140 -1.92 -4.24 -0.08
CA PHE A 140 -0.83 -4.89 -0.79
C PHE A 140 -0.29 -6.11 -0.02
N VAL A 141 0.00 -5.97 1.28
CA VAL A 141 0.54 -7.07 2.10
C VAL A 141 -0.46 -8.21 2.18
N ILE A 142 -1.76 -7.92 2.41
CA ILE A 142 -2.81 -8.94 2.45
C ILE A 142 -2.88 -9.68 1.10
N GLY A 143 -2.91 -8.94 -0.02
CA GLY A 143 -3.01 -9.52 -1.36
C GLY A 143 -1.84 -10.43 -1.75
N MET A 144 -0.64 -10.15 -1.21
CA MET A 144 0.58 -10.91 -1.46
C MET A 144 0.84 -12.02 -0.44
N SER A 145 0.08 -12.07 0.66
CA SER A 145 0.36 -12.97 1.79
C SER A 145 0.17 -14.46 1.44
N PHE A 146 -0.66 -14.76 0.44
CA PHE A 146 -0.89 -16.14 0.01
C PHE A 146 0.33 -16.76 -0.69
N THR A 147 1.05 -15.96 -1.48
CA THR A 147 2.16 -16.42 -2.33
C THR A 147 3.53 -16.25 -1.69
N PHE A 148 3.73 -15.17 -0.92
CA PHE A 148 5.04 -14.79 -0.37
C PHE A 148 5.06 -14.72 1.16
N GLY A 149 3.95 -15.06 1.83
CA GLY A 149 3.76 -14.78 3.25
C GLY A 149 3.67 -13.28 3.55
N ALA A 150 3.61 -12.91 4.83
CA ALA A 150 3.41 -11.51 5.21
C ALA A 150 4.71 -10.70 5.27
N VAL A 151 5.86 -11.34 5.55
CA VAL A 151 7.11 -10.64 5.86
C VAL A 151 7.71 -9.96 4.63
N LEU A 152 7.90 -10.71 3.53
CA LEU A 152 8.50 -10.18 2.30
C LEU A 152 7.66 -9.03 1.71
N PRO A 153 6.33 -9.15 1.55
CA PRO A 153 5.51 -8.05 1.07
C PRO A 153 5.48 -6.86 2.01
N THR A 154 5.64 -7.06 3.32
CA THR A 154 5.74 -5.94 4.27
C THR A 154 7.00 -5.13 4.01
N ILE A 155 8.15 -5.79 3.84
CA ILE A 155 9.43 -5.13 3.57
C ILE A 155 9.35 -4.40 2.21
N ALA A 156 8.93 -5.11 1.15
CA ALA A 156 8.80 -4.52 -0.18
C ALA A 156 7.79 -3.36 -0.19
N GLY A 157 6.63 -3.56 0.45
CA GLY A 157 5.59 -2.54 0.56
C GLY A 157 6.04 -1.30 1.32
N LEU A 158 6.84 -1.44 2.37
CA LEU A 158 7.43 -0.29 3.08
C LEU A 158 8.40 0.48 2.18
N ILE A 159 9.23 -0.20 1.40
CA ILE A 159 10.12 0.44 0.43
C ILE A 159 9.30 1.20 -0.62
N PHE A 160 8.27 0.57 -1.19
CA PHE A 160 7.38 1.22 -2.16
C PHE A 160 6.62 2.40 -1.55
N ALA A 161 6.20 2.30 -0.29
CA ALA A 161 5.55 3.39 0.41
C ALA A 161 6.53 4.56 0.64
N LEU A 162 7.78 4.30 0.99
CA LEU A 162 8.80 5.35 1.13
C LEU A 162 9.07 6.06 -0.19
N ILE A 163 9.31 5.31 -1.27
CA ILE A 163 9.51 5.87 -2.61
C ILE A 163 8.26 6.65 -3.04
N GLY A 164 7.08 6.07 -2.85
CA GLY A 164 5.82 6.72 -3.18
C GLY A 164 5.56 8.00 -2.37
N ALA A 165 6.01 8.06 -1.12
CA ALA A 165 5.96 9.27 -0.31
C ALA A 165 6.88 10.34 -0.88
N VAL A 166 8.10 9.99 -1.28
CA VAL A 166 9.04 10.91 -1.92
C VAL A 166 8.45 11.49 -3.21
N LEU A 167 7.92 10.62 -4.07
CA LEU A 167 7.33 11.01 -5.36
C LEU A 167 6.11 11.91 -5.16
N TYR A 168 5.19 11.54 -4.26
CA TYR A 168 3.95 12.27 -4.07
C TYR A 168 4.13 13.58 -3.29
N LEU A 169 4.97 13.59 -2.25
CA LEU A 169 5.11 14.73 -1.35
C LEU A 169 6.16 15.75 -1.78
N PHE A 170 7.17 15.34 -2.56
CA PHE A 170 8.26 16.24 -2.97
C PHE A 170 8.30 16.44 -4.48
N VAL A 171 8.30 15.36 -5.27
CA VAL A 171 8.47 15.47 -6.73
C VAL A 171 7.26 16.12 -7.39
N ARG A 172 6.05 15.68 -7.04
CA ARG A 172 4.81 16.28 -7.57
C ARG A 172 4.70 17.80 -7.33
N PRO A 173 4.81 18.32 -6.09
CA PRO A 173 4.69 19.77 -5.89
C PRO A 173 5.84 20.54 -6.54
N ALA A 174 7.06 20.00 -6.56
CA ALA A 174 8.18 20.64 -7.27
C ALA A 174 7.89 20.75 -8.79
N ALA A 175 7.39 19.68 -9.41
CA ALA A 175 7.00 19.68 -10.82
C ALA A 175 5.88 20.69 -11.11
N LEU A 176 4.86 20.75 -10.26
CA LEU A 176 3.76 21.72 -10.39
C LEU A 176 4.23 23.16 -10.20
N TYR A 177 5.16 23.40 -9.27
CA TYR A 177 5.75 24.72 -9.04
C TYR A 177 6.56 25.20 -10.26
N ILE A 178 7.39 24.33 -10.83
CA ILE A 178 8.17 24.65 -12.04
C ILE A 178 7.24 24.92 -13.22
N ALA A 179 6.21 24.09 -13.40
CA ALA A 179 5.24 24.26 -14.47
C ALA A 179 4.48 25.60 -14.35
N SER A 180 4.06 25.98 -13.15
CA SER A 180 3.37 27.25 -12.93
C SER A 180 4.29 28.46 -13.11
N ALA A 181 5.56 28.36 -12.69
CA ALA A 181 6.56 29.41 -12.91
C ALA A 181 6.84 29.64 -14.41
N LEU A 182 6.97 28.56 -15.20
CA LEU A 182 7.13 28.64 -16.65
C LEU A 182 5.90 29.23 -17.33
N ALA A 183 4.69 28.80 -16.95
CA ALA A 183 3.44 29.33 -17.48
C ALA A 183 3.30 30.84 -17.23
N HIS A 184 3.65 31.30 -16.02
CA HIS A 184 3.63 32.72 -15.67
C HIS A 184 4.64 33.52 -16.52
N LYS A 185 5.84 32.99 -16.75
CA LYS A 185 6.87 33.65 -17.57
C LYS A 185 6.45 33.79 -19.03
N VAL A 186 5.79 32.77 -19.60
CA VAL A 186 5.25 32.80 -20.97
C VAL A 186 4.09 33.82 -21.09
N SER A 187 3.18 33.84 -20.11
CA SER A 187 2.06 34.80 -20.08
C SER A 187 2.55 36.26 -19.97
N SER A 188 3.53 36.51 -19.09
CA SER A 188 4.12 37.85 -18.92
C SER A 188 4.84 38.35 -20.18
N ASN A 189 5.40 37.46 -21.00
CA ASN A 189 6.10 37.85 -22.23
C ASN A 189 5.11 38.23 -23.34
N LYS A 190 3.96 37.55 -23.45
CA LYS A 190 2.88 37.93 -24.38
C LYS A 190 2.32 39.34 -24.13
N HIS A 191 2.22 39.77 -22.86
CA HIS A 191 1.74 41.12 -22.54
C HIS A 191 2.75 42.23 -22.88
N LYS A 192 4.05 41.94 -22.96
CA LYS A 192 5.07 42.92 -23.37
C LYS A 192 5.18 43.10 -24.88
N VAL A 193 4.78 42.10 -25.68
CA VAL A 193 4.83 42.17 -27.15
C VAL A 193 3.62 42.90 -27.75
N ASN A 194 2.52 43.01 -27.00
CA ASN A 194 1.29 43.70 -27.42
C ASN A 194 1.17 45.16 -26.89
N ARG A 195 2.26 45.77 -26.43
CA ARG A 195 2.37 47.19 -26.10
C ARG A 195 3.44 47.82 -26.96
#